data_AF-A0A968DSB6-F1
#
_entry.id   AF-A0A968DSB6-F1
#
_cell.length_a   1.000
_cell.length_b   1.000
_cell.length_c   1.000
_cell.angle_alpha   90.00
_cell.angle_beta   90.00
_cell.angle_gamma   90.00
#
_symmetry.space_group_name_H-M   'P 1'
#
loop_
_entity.id
_entity.type
_entity.pdbx_description
1 polymer ?
#
loop_
_entity_poly.entity_id
_entity_poly.type
_entity_poly.pdbx_seq_one_letter_code
_entity_poly.pdbx_strand_id
1 'polypeptide(L)'
;IHPEDSAVLKEKLMDLDGKLTFLKHDFRFVKKSRETVYCSGAFVSIRYNNRPAILCELKDITRQRTLEEQLPQAQKMATMDMLATGIAHDFNNVMGGIIPSAQLIIRNPKSPETVKHARTIFR
;
A
#
# COMPACT_ATOMS: atom_id res chain seq x y z
N ILE A 1 -17.19 7.85 20.76
CA ILE A 1 -15.72 7.79 20.93
C ILE A 1 -15.41 6.55 21.73
N HIS A 2 -14.40 5.77 21.34
CA HIS A 2 -13.98 4.56 22.04
C HIS A 2 -13.58 4.89 23.50
N PRO A 3 -13.86 4.02 24.49
CA PRO A 3 -13.64 4.32 25.91
C PRO A 3 -12.20 4.73 26.24
N GLU A 4 -11.22 4.06 25.63
CA GLU A 4 -9.78 4.36 25.81
C GLU A 4 -9.40 5.75 25.26
N ASP A 5 -9.99 6.14 24.14
CA ASP A 5 -9.64 7.38 23.45
C ASP A 5 -10.31 8.60 24.14
N SER A 6 -11.41 8.38 24.89
CA SER A 6 -12.13 9.44 25.61
C SER A 6 -11.36 9.98 26.83
N ALA A 7 -10.53 9.17 27.49
CA ALA A 7 -9.76 9.60 28.65
C ALA A 7 -8.63 10.54 28.22
N VAL A 8 -7.87 10.12 27.21
CA VAL A 8 -6.76 10.88 26.61
C VAL A 8 -7.24 12.21 26.03
N LEU A 9 -8.42 12.22 25.39
CA LEU A 9 -8.97 13.44 24.81
C LEU A 9 -9.37 14.45 25.89
N LYS A 10 -9.97 13.99 27.00
CA LYS A 10 -10.34 14.87 28.12
C LYS A 10 -9.12 15.46 28.80
N GLU A 11 -8.09 14.65 29.05
CA GLU A 11 -6.83 15.10 29.64
C GLU A 11 -6.18 16.19 28.78
N LYS A 12 -6.00 15.92 27.48
CA LYS A 12 -5.40 16.89 26.55
C LYS A 12 -6.24 18.16 26.40
N LEU A 13 -7.57 18.09 26.47
CA LEU A 13 -8.42 19.27 26.38
C LEU A 13 -8.49 20.08 27.69
N MET A 14 -8.25 19.44 28.84
CA MET A 14 -8.25 20.09 30.17
C MET A 14 -6.91 20.76 30.51
N ASP A 15 -5.79 20.21 30.05
CA ASP A 15 -4.43 20.72 30.34
C ASP A 15 -4.12 22.05 29.60
N LEU A 16 -5.00 22.47 28.69
CA LEU A 16 -4.74 23.55 27.75
C LEU A 16 -5.33 24.90 28.14
N ASP A 17 -5.72 25.12 29.41
CA ASP A 17 -5.94 26.41 30.09
C ASP A 17 -6.62 27.52 29.24
N GLY A 18 -7.55 27.13 28.37
CA GLY A 18 -8.24 28.02 27.43
C GLY A 18 -7.44 28.46 26.18
N LYS A 19 -6.20 27.99 25.99
CA LYS A 19 -5.29 28.26 24.85
C LYS A 19 -5.07 27.04 23.95
N LEU A 20 -6.13 26.29 23.63
CA LEU A 20 -6.04 25.24 22.60
C LEU A 20 -5.95 25.88 21.21
N THR A 21 -4.73 26.13 20.71
CA THR A 21 -4.54 26.71 19.38
C THR A 21 -4.95 25.72 18.28
N PHE A 22 -4.56 24.45 18.40
CA PHE A 22 -4.94 23.37 17.50
C PHE A 22 -4.47 22.01 18.05
N LEU A 23 -5.39 21.05 18.20
CA LEU A 23 -5.08 19.66 18.51
C LEU A 23 -5.68 18.75 17.44
N LYS A 24 -4.83 18.04 16.69
CA LYS A 24 -5.27 16.96 15.80
C LYS A 24 -5.00 15.63 16.47
N HIS A 25 -6.03 14.78 16.55
CA HIS A 25 -5.91 13.44 17.13
C HIS A 25 -6.79 12.46 16.37
N ASP A 26 -6.21 11.32 16.03
CA ASP A 26 -6.96 10.20 15.47
C ASP A 26 -7.54 9.35 16.61
N PHE A 27 -8.80 8.99 16.52
CA PHE A 27 -9.48 8.15 17.50
C PHE A 27 -10.50 7.24 16.81
N ARG A 28 -10.87 6.19 17.53
CA ARG A 28 -11.87 5.22 17.12
C ARG A 28 -13.25 5.73 17.53
N PHE A 29 -14.16 5.77 16.57
CA PHE A 29 -15.56 6.08 16.80
C PHE A 29 -16.40 4.81 16.66
N VAL A 30 -17.15 4.49 17.70
CA VAL A 30 -18.10 3.37 17.67
C VAL A 30 -19.45 3.91 17.22
N LYS A 31 -19.90 3.47 16.04
CA LYS A 31 -21.23 3.79 15.48
C LYS A 31 -22.33 3.15 16.35
N LYS A 32 -23.58 3.64 16.20
CA LYS A 32 -24.75 3.00 16.84
C LYS A 32 -24.91 1.51 16.46
N SER A 33 -24.39 1.10 15.30
CA SER A 33 -24.34 -0.28 14.82
C SER A 33 -23.29 -1.16 15.50
N ARG A 34 -22.53 -0.64 16.49
CA ARG A 34 -21.33 -1.26 17.09
C ARG A 34 -20.13 -1.42 16.14
N GLU A 35 -20.21 -0.92 14.92
CA GLU A 35 -19.07 -0.86 14.01
C GLU A 35 -18.09 0.24 14.45
N THR A 36 -16.80 -0.08 14.48
CA THR A 36 -15.73 0.88 14.79
C THR A 36 -15.18 1.48 13.51
N VAL A 37 -15.18 2.81 13.42
CA VAL A 37 -14.54 3.56 12.33
C VAL A 37 -13.42 4.43 12.86
N TYR A 38 -12.44 4.71 12.01
CA TYR A 38 -11.35 5.62 12.34
C TYR A 38 -11.75 7.04 11.98
N CYS A 39 -11.66 7.94 12.95
CA CYS A 39 -11.93 9.36 12.75
C CYS A 39 -10.71 10.19 13.14
N SER A 40 -10.35 11.16 12.30
CA SER A 40 -9.41 12.21 12.66
C SER A 40 -10.22 13.38 13.18
N GLY A 41 -10.00 13.75 14.44
CA GLY A 41 -10.60 14.95 15.02
C GLY A 41 -9.59 16.08 15.12
N ALA A 42 -9.99 17.26 14.68
CA ALA A 42 -9.28 18.51 14.93
C ALA A 42 -10.08 19.35 15.93
N PHE A 43 -9.41 19.82 16.98
CA PHE A 43 -10.02 20.59 18.07
C PHE A 43 -9.32 21.94 18.18
N VAL A 44 -10.11 23.01 18.21
CA VAL A 44 -9.64 24.39 18.34
C VAL A 44 -10.51 25.13 19.35
N SER A 45 -9.88 25.89 20.25
CA SER A 45 -10.60 26.81 21.12
C SER A 45 -11.07 28.03 20.32
N ILE A 46 -12.37 28.30 20.40
CA ILE A 46 -13.00 29.48 19.79
C ILE A 46 -13.78 30.26 20.84
N ARG A 47 -14.13 31.52 20.52
CA ARG A 47 -15.18 32.23 21.24
C ARG A 47 -16.46 32.16 20.43
N TYR A 48 -17.49 31.51 20.97
CA TYR A 48 -18.82 31.48 20.39
C TYR A 48 -19.78 32.25 21.28
N ASN A 49 -20.44 33.28 20.75
CA ASN A 49 -21.31 34.18 21.53
C ASN A 49 -20.64 34.74 22.80
N ASN A 50 -19.37 35.16 22.67
CA ASN A 50 -18.54 35.69 23.77
C ASN A 50 -18.29 34.70 24.92
N ARG A 51 -18.55 33.41 24.72
CA ARG A 51 -18.22 32.32 25.65
C ARG A 51 -17.14 31.42 25.07
N PRO A 52 -16.23 30.88 25.89
CA PRO A 52 -15.27 29.89 25.43
C PRO A 52 -16.00 28.64 24.96
N ALA A 53 -15.67 28.17 23.75
CA ALA A 53 -16.20 26.97 23.15
C ALA A 53 -15.08 26.21 22.42
N ILE A 54 -15.28 24.92 22.20
CA ILE A 54 -14.37 24.09 21.41
C ILE A 54 -15.05 23.80 20.10
N LEU A 55 -14.44 24.23 19.00
CA LEU A 55 -14.82 23.77 17.67
C LEU A 55 -14.12 22.43 17.41
N CYS A 56 -14.90 21.45 17.00
CA CYS A 56 -14.38 20.14 16.60
C CYS A 56 -14.78 19.86 15.15
N GLU A 57 -13.78 19.54 14.33
CA GLU A 57 -13.99 18.93 13.02
C GLU A 57 -13.72 17.42 13.14
N LEU A 58 -14.63 16.60 12.61
CA LEU A 58 -14.49 15.15 12.59
C LEU A 58 -14.47 14.68 11.14
N LYS A 59 -13.38 14.01 10.75
CA LYS A 59 -13.24 13.40 9.42
C LYS A 59 -13.11 11.89 9.55
N ASP A 60 -13.98 11.15 8.86
CA ASP A 60 -13.79 9.70 8.70
C ASP A 60 -12.56 9.44 7.83
N ILE A 61 -11.58 8.73 8.38
CA ILE A 61 -10.32 8.39 7.70
C ILE A 61 -10.19 6.89 7.47
N THR A 62 -11.25 6.10 7.70
CA THR A 62 -11.24 4.64 7.56
C THR A 62 -10.79 4.25 6.16
N ARG A 63 -11.41 4.83 5.12
CA ARG A 63 -11.05 4.56 3.72
C ARG A 63 -9.61 4.95 3.40
N GLN A 64 -9.15 6.09 3.91
CA GLN A 64 -7.79 6.57 3.66
C GLN A 64 -6.77 5.61 4.27
N ARG A 65 -6.96 5.21 5.53
CA ARG A 65 -6.09 4.24 6.20
C ARG A 65 -6.07 2.89 5.51
N THR A 66 -7.23 2.37 5.08
CA THR A 66 -7.28 1.10 4.33
C THR A 66 -6.49 1.18 3.02
N LEU A 67 -6.53 2.32 2.32
CA LEU A 67 -5.74 2.51 1.10
C LEU A 67 -4.24 2.67 1.40
N GLU A 68 -3.89 3.38 2.47
CA GLU A 68 -2.50 3.51 2.96
C GLU A 68 -1.90 2.16 3.37
N GLU A 69 -2.67 1.28 3.98
CA GLU A 69 -2.24 -0.08 4.33
C GLU A 69 -2.10 -0.99 3.10
N GLN A 70 -2.90 -0.76 2.05
CA GLN A 70 -2.82 -1.53 0.79
C GLN A 70 -1.70 -1.05 -0.14
N LEU A 71 -1.24 0.20 0.00
CA LEU A 71 -0.18 0.80 -0.82
C LEU A 71 1.13 -0.03 -0.81
N PRO A 72 1.69 -0.43 0.35
CA PRO A 72 2.88 -1.29 0.40
C PRO A 72 2.69 -2.62 -0.33
N GLN A 73 1.50 -3.23 -0.23
CA GLN A 73 1.20 -4.50 -0.88
C GLN A 73 1.10 -4.33 -2.40
N ALA A 74 0.44 -3.26 -2.88
CA ALA A 74 0.35 -2.94 -4.30
C ALA A 74 1.73 -2.61 -4.89
N GLN A 75 2.57 -1.88 -4.16
CA GLN A 75 3.92 -1.52 -4.59
C GLN A 75 4.86 -2.74 -4.66
N LYS A 76 4.71 -3.68 -3.71
CA LYS A 76 5.40 -4.97 -3.75
C LYS A 76 4.98 -5.80 -4.97
N MET A 77 3.67 -5.85 -5.25
CA MET A 77 3.12 -6.57 -6.40
C MET A 77 3.64 -5.97 -7.73
N ALA A 78 3.61 -4.64 -7.85
CA ALA A 78 4.14 -3.95 -9.03
C ALA A 78 5.65 -4.18 -9.22
N THR A 79 6.42 -4.23 -8.13
CA THR A 79 7.85 -4.56 -8.19
C THR A 79 8.08 -6.00 -8.64
N MET A 80 7.27 -6.95 -8.16
CA MET A 80 7.33 -8.35 -8.60
C MET A 80 6.98 -8.50 -10.08
N ASP A 81 5.96 -7.81 -10.57
CA ASP A 81 5.56 -7.83 -11.98
C ASP A 81 6.64 -7.22 -12.88
N MET A 82 7.27 -6.13 -12.44
CA MET A 82 8.38 -5.50 -13.15
C MET A 82 9.60 -6.42 -13.24
N LEU A 83 9.95 -7.10 -12.13
CA LEU A 83 11.02 -8.09 -12.10
C LEU A 83 10.69 -9.30 -12.97
N ALA A 84 9.46 -9.82 -12.92
CA ALA A 84 9.01 -10.93 -13.75
C ALA A 84 9.05 -10.58 -15.24
N THR A 85 8.64 -9.36 -15.61
CA THR A 85 8.71 -8.86 -16.99
C THR A 85 10.16 -8.73 -17.45
N GLY A 86 11.06 -8.22 -16.60
CA GLY A 86 12.49 -8.17 -16.89
C GLY A 86 13.13 -9.55 -17.07
N ILE A 87 12.84 -10.49 -16.17
CA ILE A 87 13.32 -11.88 -16.25
C ILE A 87 12.78 -12.56 -17.51
N ALA A 88 11.49 -12.39 -17.83
CA ALA A 88 10.88 -12.95 -19.03
C ALA A 88 11.50 -12.35 -20.30
N HIS A 89 11.73 -11.03 -20.31
CA HIS A 89 12.40 -10.35 -21.41
C HIS A 89 13.83 -10.88 -21.61
N ASP A 90 14.63 -10.99 -20.56
CA ASP A 90 16.02 -11.46 -20.65
C ASP A 90 16.10 -12.94 -21.02
N PHE A 91 15.17 -13.76 -20.53
CA PHE A 91 15.03 -15.15 -20.96
C PHE A 91 14.71 -15.24 -22.45
N ASN A 92 13.77 -14.42 -22.94
CA ASN A 92 13.42 -14.35 -24.35
C ASN A 92 14.61 -13.87 -25.20
N ASN A 93 15.44 -12.97 -24.69
CA ASN A 93 16.66 -12.51 -25.37
C ASN A 93 17.64 -13.67 -25.58
N VAL A 94 17.88 -14.48 -24.54
CA VAL A 94 18.78 -15.63 -24.63
C VAL A 94 18.20 -16.71 -25.55
N MET A 95 16.90 -17.01 -25.43
CA MET A 95 16.22 -17.96 -26.31
C MET A 95 16.20 -17.51 -27.78
N GLY A 96 16.14 -16.20 -28.03
CA GLY A 96 16.27 -15.60 -29.35
C GLY A 96 17.59 -15.93 -30.06
N GLY A 97 18.66 -16.24 -29.31
CA GLY A 97 19.91 -16.74 -29.88
C GLY A 97 19.99 -18.27 -29.94
N ILE A 98 19.56 -18.96 -28.88
CA ILE A 98 19.66 -20.42 -28.77
C ILE A 98 18.77 -21.11 -29.84
N ILE A 99 17.53 -20.66 -30.03
CA ILE A 99 16.59 -21.29 -30.96
C ILE A 99 17.10 -21.27 -32.41
N PRO A 100 17.52 -20.12 -32.98
CA PRO A 100 18.09 -20.09 -34.33
C PRO A 100 19.37 -20.91 -34.46
N SER A 101 20.25 -20.88 -33.47
CA SER A 101 21.46 -21.70 -33.47
C SER A 101 21.14 -23.21 -33.49
N ALA A 102 20.18 -23.66 -32.69
CA ALA A 102 19.72 -25.04 -32.69
C ALA A 102 19.07 -25.43 -34.03
N GLN A 103 18.29 -24.54 -34.64
CA GLN A 103 17.73 -24.74 -35.98
C GLN A 103 18.82 -24.87 -37.06
N LEU A 104 19.89 -24.08 -36.98
CA LEU A 104 21.03 -24.19 -37.91
C LEU A 104 21.78 -25.51 -37.75
N ILE A 105 21.98 -25.99 -36.52
CA ILE A 105 22.60 -27.30 -36.24
C ILE A 105 21.75 -28.44 -36.81
N ILE A 106 20.41 -28.35 -36.72
CA ILE A 106 19.50 -29.34 -37.29
C ILE A 106 19.52 -29.29 -38.83
N ARG A 107 19.61 -28.09 -39.42
CA ARG A 107 19.64 -27.90 -40.89
C ARG A 107 20.96 -28.36 -41.52
N ASN A 108 22.10 -28.19 -40.83
CA ASN A 108 23.41 -28.59 -41.36
C ASN A 108 24.23 -29.39 -40.31
N PRO A 109 23.90 -30.68 -40.13
CA PRO A 109 24.48 -31.53 -39.10
C PRO A 109 25.99 -31.76 -39.27
N LYS A 110 26.77 -31.54 -38.21
CA LYS A 110 28.19 -31.97 -38.17
C LYS A 110 28.36 -33.37 -37.57
N SER A 111 27.49 -33.77 -36.64
CA SER A 111 27.41 -35.14 -36.14
C SER A 111 25.97 -35.50 -35.71
N PRO A 112 25.63 -36.80 -35.67
CA PRO A 112 24.33 -37.26 -35.15
C PRO A 112 24.07 -36.82 -33.70
N GLU A 113 25.12 -36.70 -32.89
CA GLU A 113 25.04 -36.27 -31.49
C GLU A 113 24.68 -34.79 -31.36
N THR A 114 25.18 -33.92 -32.25
CA THR A 114 24.84 -32.49 -32.21
C THR A 114 23.37 -32.23 -32.52
N VAL A 115 22.80 -33.02 -33.44
CA VAL A 115 21.37 -32.96 -33.78
C VAL A 115 20.51 -33.46 -32.62
N LYS A 116 20.94 -34.51 -31.91
CA LYS A 116 20.25 -35.03 -30.73
C LYS A 116 20.18 -33.96 -29.63
N HIS A 117 21.28 -33.26 -29.36
CA HIS A 117 21.31 -32.17 -28.38
C HIS A 117 20.46 -30.96 -28.81
N ALA A 118 20.53 -30.55 -30.08
CA ALA A 118 19.73 -29.44 -30.60
C ALA A 118 18.22 -29.72 -30.53
N ARG A 119 17.79 -30.98 -30.73
CA ARG A 119 16.37 -31.37 -30.59
C ARG A 119 15.85 -31.33 -29.15
N THR A 120 16.71 -31.47 -28.15
CA THR A 120 16.32 -31.39 -26.73
C THR A 120 15.80 -30.00 -26.35
N ILE A 121 16.25 -28.94 -27.03
CA ILE A 121 15.81 -27.55 -26.78
C ILE A 121 14.34 -27.32 -27.20
N PHE A 122 13.81 -28.17 -28.09
CA PHE A 122 12.45 -28.07 -28.63
C PHE A 122 11.47 -29.08 -28.03
N ARG A 123 11.87 -29.78 -26.96
CA ARG A 123 11.13 -30.88 -26.35
C ARG A 123 10.55 -30.47 -25.00
#